data_AF-A0A5D0PK55-F1
#
_entry.id   AF-A0A5D0PK55-F1
#
_cell.length_a   1.000
_cell.length_b   1.000
_cell.length_c   1.000
_cell.angle_alpha   90.00
_cell.angle_beta   90.00
_cell.angle_gamma   90.00
#
_symmetry.space_group_name_H-M   'P 1'
#
loop_
_entity.id
_entity.type
_entity.pdbx_description
1 polymer ?
#
loop_
_entity_poly.entity_id
_entity_poly.type
_entity_poly.pdbx_seq_one_letter_code
_entity_poly.pdbx_strand_id
1 'polypeptide(L)'
;MRAVTLAVVALALLAGGCAARDEQHPIAIAIAGTPPAQAAKQTQAGPAKQAQPAATVDPDDALLKLAQCLREQGIDVPDPGSPEDKTYQYKGDQATLQRAMKACEEYTSQIPNPFDDPKARDAIIKYARCMREQGIDMPDPPAVNQSLDPNDPKLQKAAQICVKLLPGQGGTG
;
A
#
# COMPACT_ATOMS: atom_id res chain seq x y z
N MET A 1 -22.07 0.26 -67.91
CA MET A 1 -21.74 1.47 -67.12
C MET A 1 -22.31 1.23 -65.72
N ARG A 2 -21.60 1.38 -64.59
CA ARG A 2 -20.29 1.99 -64.31
C ARG A 2 -19.41 1.07 -63.42
N ALA A 3 -18.12 1.40 -63.35
CA ALA A 3 -17.00 0.90 -62.52
C ALA A 3 -17.37 0.26 -61.16
N VAL A 4 -16.73 -0.81 -60.65
CA VAL A 4 -15.29 -1.20 -60.58
C VAL A 4 -14.42 -0.25 -59.75
N THR A 5 -14.25 -0.58 -58.47
CA THR A 5 -13.07 -0.21 -57.67
C THR A 5 -12.70 -1.35 -56.74
N LEU A 6 -11.61 -2.07 -57.04
CA LEU A 6 -10.94 -2.91 -56.05
C LEU A 6 -10.15 -1.99 -55.09
N ALA A 7 -10.16 -2.32 -53.80
CA ALA A 7 -9.20 -1.80 -52.84
C ALA A 7 -8.61 -2.99 -52.06
N VAL A 8 -7.60 -3.63 -52.64
CA VAL A 8 -6.78 -4.63 -51.95
C VAL A 8 -5.82 -3.88 -51.02
N VAL A 9 -6.04 -3.95 -49.71
CA VAL A 9 -5.07 -3.48 -48.71
C VAL A 9 -4.30 -4.70 -48.21
N ALA A 10 -3.06 -4.83 -48.68
CA ALA A 10 -2.16 -5.90 -48.27
C ALA A 10 -1.67 -5.66 -46.83
N LEU A 11 -2.00 -6.57 -45.92
CA LEU A 11 -1.48 -6.55 -44.55
C LEU A 11 -0.15 -7.31 -44.49
N ALA A 12 0.96 -6.58 -44.69
CA ALA A 12 2.30 -7.08 -44.46
C ALA A 12 2.82 -6.52 -43.12
N LEU A 13 2.83 -7.35 -42.08
CA LEU A 13 3.53 -7.08 -40.82
C LEU A 13 4.45 -8.26 -40.50
N LEU A 14 5.67 -7.93 -40.07
CA LEU A 14 6.81 -8.84 -40.10
C LEU A 14 6.78 -9.91 -39.01
N ALA A 15 7.47 -11.02 -39.31
CA ALA A 15 7.67 -12.13 -38.38
C ALA A 15 8.54 -11.75 -37.17
N GLY A 16 8.18 -12.29 -36.01
CA GLY A 16 8.95 -12.27 -34.77
C GLY A 16 8.69 -13.56 -33.99
N GLY A 17 9.07 -14.70 -34.57
CA GLY A 17 8.81 -16.03 -34.01
C GLY A 17 9.75 -16.42 -32.87
N CYS A 18 9.32 -17.36 -32.03
CA CYS A 18 10.10 -17.88 -30.91
C CYS A 18 11.18 -18.89 -31.35
N ALA A 19 12.31 -18.85 -30.63
CA ALA A 19 13.22 -19.96 -30.31
C ALA A 19 13.75 -20.91 -31.42
N ALA A 20 15.06 -20.82 -31.69
CA ALA A 20 15.89 -21.97 -32.07
C ALA A 20 17.34 -21.79 -31.59
N ARG A 21 17.98 -22.88 -31.15
CA ARG A 21 19.43 -23.01 -30.89
C ARG A 21 20.05 -23.85 -32.00
N ASP A 22 21.23 -23.46 -32.48
CA ASP A 22 22.45 -24.22 -32.84
C ASP A 22 23.38 -23.19 -33.54
N GLU A 23 24.70 -23.10 -33.44
CA GLU A 23 25.81 -24.06 -33.55
C GLU A 23 27.10 -23.41 -32.94
N GLN A 24 28.30 -24.00 -32.83
CA GLN A 24 28.78 -25.39 -32.93
C GLN A 24 29.46 -25.79 -31.58
N HIS A 25 29.92 -27.05 -31.46
CA HIS A 25 30.98 -27.46 -30.52
C HIS A 25 32.37 -27.39 -31.18
N PRO A 26 33.47 -27.30 -30.39
CA PRO A 26 34.27 -28.51 -30.23
C PRO A 26 34.56 -28.91 -28.77
N ILE A 27 34.89 -30.19 -28.60
CA ILE A 27 35.10 -30.90 -27.33
C ILE A 27 36.55 -30.74 -26.85
N ALA A 28 36.80 -30.35 -25.59
CA ALA A 28 38.13 -30.46 -24.96
C ALA A 28 38.12 -30.46 -23.39
N ILE A 29 37.80 -31.61 -22.81
CA ILE A 29 38.56 -32.30 -21.74
C ILE A 29 39.42 -31.46 -20.74
N ALA A 30 38.86 -31.29 -19.52
CA ALA A 30 39.46 -31.57 -18.20
C ALA A 30 40.68 -30.81 -17.57
N ILE A 31 40.80 -31.06 -16.26
CA ILE A 31 41.94 -30.97 -15.30
C ILE A 31 42.60 -29.62 -14.90
N ALA A 32 42.41 -29.32 -13.61
CA ALA A 32 43.32 -28.72 -12.62
C ALA A 32 44.47 -27.77 -13.05
N GLY A 33 44.46 -26.53 -12.53
CA GLY A 33 45.62 -25.62 -12.56
C GLY A 33 45.47 -24.38 -11.67
N THR A 34 46.44 -24.17 -10.77
CA THR A 34 46.60 -23.01 -9.85
C THR A 34 47.18 -21.79 -10.62
N PRO A 35 46.92 -20.52 -10.24
CA PRO A 35 47.15 -19.35 -11.12
C PRO A 35 48.57 -18.75 -11.05
N PRO A 36 48.91 -17.88 -12.03
CA PRO A 36 49.28 -16.50 -11.74
C PRO A 36 48.54 -15.51 -12.68
N ALA A 37 47.91 -14.44 -12.18
CA ALA A 37 48.49 -13.15 -11.76
C ALA A 37 48.81 -12.16 -12.90
N GLN A 38 48.40 -10.89 -12.69
CA GLN A 38 48.83 -9.64 -13.34
C GLN A 38 48.14 -9.17 -14.65
N ALA A 39 47.09 -8.37 -14.42
CA ALA A 39 46.97 -6.98 -14.89
C ALA A 39 46.82 -6.65 -16.39
N ALA A 40 45.60 -6.21 -16.76
CA ALA A 40 45.39 -4.96 -17.50
C ALA A 40 43.96 -4.40 -17.32
N LYS A 41 43.84 -3.05 -17.27
CA LYS A 41 42.61 -2.26 -17.51
C LYS A 41 41.36 -2.58 -16.68
N GLN A 42 41.31 -2.06 -15.44
CA GLN A 42 40.01 -1.61 -14.89
C GLN A 42 39.64 -0.27 -15.52
N THR A 43 38.83 -0.33 -16.57
CA THR A 43 38.10 0.83 -17.10
C THR A 43 37.03 1.24 -16.09
N GLN A 44 37.04 2.52 -15.73
CA GLN A 44 35.97 3.30 -15.08
C GLN A 44 34.72 2.51 -14.67
N ALA A 45 34.65 2.14 -13.38
CA ALA A 45 33.36 1.85 -12.76
C ALA A 45 32.56 3.17 -12.71
N GLY A 46 31.59 3.30 -13.62
CA GLY A 46 30.52 4.28 -13.45
C GLY A 46 29.79 4.02 -12.12
N PRO A 47 29.06 5.01 -11.57
CA PRO A 47 28.37 4.82 -10.30
C PRO A 47 27.41 3.63 -10.42
N ALA A 48 27.72 2.56 -9.71
CA ALA A 48 26.81 1.45 -9.55
C ALA A 48 25.54 2.04 -8.94
N LYS A 49 24.44 2.01 -9.71
CA LYS A 49 23.13 2.38 -9.19
C LYS A 49 22.85 1.40 -8.06
N GLN A 50 23.08 1.86 -6.84
CA GLN A 50 22.86 1.08 -5.63
C GLN A 50 21.44 0.55 -5.72
N ALA A 51 21.30 -0.78 -5.67
CA ALA A 51 20.01 -1.38 -5.47
C ALA A 51 19.52 -0.84 -4.14
N GLN A 52 18.56 0.09 -4.19
CA GLN A 52 17.93 0.61 -2.99
C GLN A 52 17.38 -0.61 -2.24
N PRO A 53 17.52 -0.67 -0.90
CA PRO A 53 16.73 -1.60 -0.12
C PRO A 53 15.28 -1.46 -0.56
N ALA A 54 14.57 -2.58 -0.75
CA ALA A 54 13.14 -2.53 -0.99
C ALA A 54 12.53 -1.73 0.16
N ALA A 55 12.03 -0.53 -0.14
CA ALA A 55 11.52 0.35 0.89
C ALA A 55 10.35 -0.38 1.56
N THR A 56 10.52 -0.65 2.86
CA THR A 56 9.35 -0.79 3.73
C THR A 56 8.61 0.52 3.57
N VAL A 57 7.49 0.49 2.84
CA VAL A 57 6.64 1.66 2.67
C VAL A 57 6.29 2.12 4.06
N ASP A 58 6.65 3.35 4.39
CA ASP A 58 6.29 3.92 5.68
C ASP A 58 4.75 3.90 5.77
N PRO A 59 4.13 3.45 6.87
CA PRO A 59 2.68 3.55 7.03
C PRO A 59 2.15 4.96 6.72
N ASP A 60 2.93 6.00 7.02
CA ASP A 60 2.60 7.39 6.71
C ASP A 60 2.70 7.68 5.20
N ASP A 61 3.64 7.08 4.46
CA ASP A 61 3.72 7.16 2.99
C ASP A 61 2.50 6.52 2.31
N ALA A 62 1.98 5.42 2.86
CA ALA A 62 0.78 4.76 2.33
C ALA A 62 -0.47 5.61 2.57
N LEU A 63 -0.59 6.20 3.77
CA LEU A 63 -1.66 7.13 4.12
C LEU A 63 -1.63 8.41 3.27
N LEU A 64 -0.45 8.99 3.01
CA LEU A 64 -0.27 10.15 2.13
C LEU A 64 -0.74 9.86 0.69
N LYS A 65 -0.37 8.70 0.13
CA LYS A 65 -0.81 8.31 -1.23
C LYS A 65 -2.31 8.06 -1.29
N LEU A 66 -2.89 7.44 -0.26
CA LEU A 66 -4.34 7.29 -0.14
C LEU A 66 -5.02 8.67 -0.10
N ALA A 67 -4.53 9.61 0.71
CA ALA A 67 -5.10 10.95 0.81
C ALA A 67 -5.05 11.71 -0.53
N GLN A 68 -3.92 11.62 -1.25
CA GLN A 68 -3.78 12.17 -2.60
C GLN A 68 -4.77 11.55 -3.59
N CYS A 69 -4.86 10.20 -3.62
CA CYS A 69 -5.79 9.50 -4.49
C CYS A 69 -7.25 9.87 -4.19
N LEU A 70 -7.64 10.03 -2.92
CA LEU A 70 -8.99 10.46 -2.55
C LEU A 70 -9.31 11.85 -3.09
N ARG A 71 -8.36 12.80 -3.09
CA ARG A 71 -8.52 14.13 -3.72
C ARG A 71 -8.73 14.02 -5.22
N GLU A 72 -8.00 13.14 -5.91
CA GLU A 72 -8.20 12.86 -7.34
C GLU A 72 -9.59 12.28 -7.62
N GLN A 73 -10.15 11.50 -6.69
CA GLN A 73 -11.53 11.00 -6.74
C GLN A 73 -12.59 12.05 -6.31
N GLY A 74 -12.19 13.30 -6.07
CA GLY A 74 -13.08 14.41 -5.68
C GLY A 74 -13.42 14.46 -4.19
N ILE A 75 -12.66 13.76 -3.33
CA ILE A 75 -12.82 13.78 -1.88
C ILE A 75 -11.66 14.56 -1.27
N ASP A 76 -11.95 15.81 -0.89
CA ASP A 76 -11.00 16.67 -0.21
C ASP A 76 -10.77 16.20 1.23
N VAL A 77 -9.65 15.49 1.45
CA VAL A 77 -9.11 15.07 2.75
C VAL A 77 -7.81 15.83 3.03
N PRO A 78 -7.46 16.15 4.29
CA PRO A 78 -6.14 16.67 4.65
C PRO A 78 -5.07 15.58 4.54
N ASP A 79 -3.79 15.99 4.61
CA ASP A 79 -2.68 15.04 4.73
C ASP A 79 -2.58 14.55 6.18
N PRO A 80 -2.23 13.26 6.42
CA PRO A 80 -2.09 12.72 7.77
C PRO A 80 -1.09 13.54 8.60
N GLY A 81 -1.47 13.84 9.85
CA GLY A 81 -0.66 14.62 10.78
C GLY A 81 -0.71 16.15 10.57
N SER A 82 -1.45 16.66 9.59
CA SER A 82 -1.69 18.10 9.45
C SER A 82 -2.51 18.66 10.63
N PRO A 83 -2.53 19.99 10.87
CA PRO A 83 -3.43 20.59 11.85
C PRO A 83 -4.92 20.30 11.58
N GLU A 84 -5.30 20.23 10.31
CA GLU A 84 -6.68 20.04 9.85
C GLU A 84 -7.16 18.59 10.08
N ASP A 85 -6.28 17.60 9.85
CA ASP A 85 -6.50 16.16 10.05
C ASP A 85 -7.19 15.85 11.39
N LYS A 86 -6.69 16.45 12.48
CA LYS A 86 -7.19 16.28 13.85
C LYS A 86 -8.65 16.70 14.07
N THR A 87 -9.22 17.45 13.14
CA THR A 87 -10.60 17.97 13.18
C THR A 87 -11.42 17.58 11.94
N TYR A 88 -10.83 16.80 11.03
CA TYR A 88 -11.46 16.45 9.78
C TYR A 88 -12.66 15.53 9.99
N GLN A 89 -13.74 15.85 9.28
CA GLN A 89 -15.00 15.13 9.27
C GLN A 89 -15.47 15.08 7.83
N TYR A 90 -15.56 13.88 7.23
CA TYR A 90 -16.10 13.75 5.88
C TYR A 90 -17.61 14.05 5.89
N LYS A 91 -18.01 15.11 5.18
CA LYS A 91 -19.41 15.58 5.10
C LYS A 91 -20.12 15.20 3.79
N GLY A 92 -19.51 14.37 2.96
CA GLY A 92 -20.05 13.97 1.66
C GLY A 92 -20.90 12.70 1.71
N ASP A 93 -21.30 12.25 0.51
CA ASP A 93 -22.09 11.03 0.31
C ASP A 93 -21.25 9.76 0.54
N GLN A 94 -21.79 8.83 1.34
CA GLN A 94 -21.14 7.56 1.67
C GLN A 94 -20.92 6.66 0.44
N ALA A 95 -21.81 6.67 -0.56
CA ALA A 95 -21.60 5.88 -1.79
C ALA A 95 -20.44 6.44 -2.63
N THR A 96 -20.20 7.75 -2.55
CA THR A 96 -19.06 8.43 -3.19
C THR A 96 -17.76 8.14 -2.45
N LEU A 97 -17.76 8.16 -1.12
CA LEU A 97 -16.63 7.68 -0.31
C LEU A 97 -16.26 6.23 -0.64
N GLN A 98 -17.23 5.31 -0.64
CA GLN A 98 -16.98 3.90 -0.97
C GLN A 98 -16.42 3.72 -2.39
N ARG A 99 -16.91 4.48 -3.37
CA ARG A 99 -16.42 4.45 -4.75
C ARG A 99 -14.96 4.93 -4.84
N ALA A 100 -14.63 6.03 -4.15
CA ALA A 100 -13.28 6.58 -4.11
C ALA A 100 -12.31 5.64 -3.39
N MET A 101 -12.69 5.11 -2.22
CA MET A 101 -11.90 4.13 -1.47
C MET A 101 -11.61 2.88 -2.31
N LYS A 102 -12.56 2.42 -3.12
CA LYS A 102 -12.36 1.30 -4.06
C LYS A 102 -11.44 1.68 -5.24
N ALA A 103 -11.53 2.90 -5.76
CA ALA A 103 -10.59 3.37 -6.78
C ALA A 103 -9.14 3.47 -6.24
N CYS A 104 -9.00 3.76 -4.93
CA CYS A 104 -7.73 3.85 -4.22
C CYS A 104 -7.31 2.55 -3.50
N GLU A 105 -7.93 1.41 -3.83
CA GLU A 105 -7.77 0.14 -3.10
C GLU A 105 -6.30 -0.30 -3.00
N GLU A 106 -5.50 -0.07 -4.04
CA GLU A 106 -4.05 -0.34 -4.07
C GLU A 106 -3.31 0.31 -2.88
N TYR A 107 -3.61 1.56 -2.55
CA TYR A 107 -3.00 2.26 -1.42
C TYR A 107 -3.58 1.79 -0.09
N THR A 108 -4.88 1.50 -0.02
CA THR A 108 -5.48 0.95 1.21
C THR A 108 -4.88 -0.41 1.60
N SER A 109 -4.52 -1.23 0.62
CA SER A 109 -3.92 -2.56 0.83
C SER A 109 -2.49 -2.51 1.39
N GLN A 110 -1.83 -1.36 1.29
CA GLN A 110 -0.48 -1.12 1.83
C GLN A 110 -0.50 -0.59 3.28
N ILE A 111 -1.66 -0.15 3.79
CA ILE A 111 -1.81 0.32 5.16
C ILE A 111 -1.94 -0.90 6.10
N PRO A 112 -1.07 -1.07 7.10
CA PRO A 112 -1.15 -2.21 8.02
C PRO A 112 -2.48 -2.24 8.78
N ASN A 113 -3.21 -3.35 8.69
CA ASN A 113 -4.43 -3.56 9.46
C ASN A 113 -4.07 -3.85 10.94
N PRO A 114 -4.51 -3.03 11.91
CA PRO A 114 -4.18 -3.22 13.32
C PRO A 114 -4.77 -4.49 13.95
N PHE A 115 -5.70 -5.19 13.26
CA PHE A 115 -6.21 -6.48 13.72
C PHE A 115 -5.31 -7.68 13.38
N ASP A 116 -4.37 -7.51 12.45
CA ASP A 116 -3.45 -8.58 12.04
C ASP A 116 -2.32 -8.76 13.07
N ASP A 117 -1.85 -7.68 13.70
CA ASP A 117 -0.92 -7.76 14.83
C ASP A 117 -1.62 -8.26 16.11
N PRO A 118 -1.14 -9.36 16.75
CA PRO A 118 -1.78 -9.91 17.94
C PRO A 118 -1.78 -8.98 19.16
N LYS A 119 -0.81 -8.07 19.30
CA LYS A 119 -0.71 -7.16 20.46
C LYS A 119 -1.68 -5.99 20.30
N ALA A 120 -1.76 -5.40 19.10
CA ALA A 120 -2.72 -4.37 18.76
C ALA A 120 -4.16 -4.91 18.88
N ARG A 121 -4.43 -6.12 18.38
CA ARG A 121 -5.74 -6.79 18.56
C ARG A 121 -6.11 -7.00 20.04
N ASP A 122 -5.19 -7.48 20.87
CA ASP A 122 -5.40 -7.62 22.32
C ASP A 122 -5.64 -6.26 23.02
N ALA A 123 -4.90 -5.22 22.64
CA ALA A 123 -5.12 -3.86 23.12
C ALA A 123 -6.51 -3.31 22.75
N ILE A 124 -7.00 -3.56 21.54
CA ILE A 124 -8.34 -3.13 21.10
C ILE A 124 -9.44 -3.92 21.84
N ILE A 125 -9.25 -5.22 22.09
CA ILE A 125 -10.19 -6.02 22.92
C ILE A 125 -10.23 -5.49 24.36
N LYS A 126 -9.08 -5.11 24.93
CA LYS A 126 -9.00 -4.48 26.27
C LYS A 126 -9.69 -3.11 26.29
N TYR A 127 -9.50 -2.30 25.26
CA TYR A 127 -10.21 -1.03 25.09
C TYR A 127 -11.73 -1.25 25.00
N ALA A 128 -12.20 -2.14 24.14
CA ALA A 128 -13.63 -2.44 23.99
C ALA A 128 -14.26 -2.94 25.30
N ARG A 129 -13.55 -3.80 26.05
CA ARG A 129 -13.97 -4.22 27.40
C ARG A 129 -14.08 -3.04 28.37
N CYS A 130 -13.08 -2.16 28.42
CA CYS A 130 -13.13 -0.97 29.26
C CYS A 130 -14.32 -0.07 28.89
N MET A 131 -14.61 0.12 27.60
CA MET A 131 -15.79 0.87 27.15
C MET A 131 -17.09 0.24 27.65
N ARG A 132 -17.21 -1.10 27.61
CA ARG A 132 -18.35 -1.84 28.19
C ARG A 132 -18.46 -1.65 29.71
N GLU A 133 -17.34 -1.61 30.43
CA GLU A 133 -17.31 -1.30 31.88
C GLU A 133 -17.75 0.16 32.18
N GLN A 134 -17.51 1.11 31.27
CA GLN A 134 -18.07 2.47 31.33
C GLN A 134 -19.55 2.53 30.87
N GLY A 135 -20.16 1.39 30.55
CA GLY A 135 -21.54 1.28 30.09
C GLY A 135 -21.77 1.77 28.66
N ILE A 136 -20.73 1.75 27.80
CA ILE A 136 -20.86 1.92 26.35
C ILE A 136 -20.92 0.54 25.72
N ASP A 137 -21.97 0.26 24.94
CA ASP A 137 -22.05 -0.98 24.19
C ASP A 137 -21.06 -0.95 23.02
N MET A 138 -19.94 -1.62 23.21
CA MET A 138 -18.85 -1.75 22.23
C MET A 138 -18.60 -3.25 22.04
N PRO A 139 -18.98 -3.87 20.91
CA PRO A 139 -18.65 -5.27 20.65
C PRO A 139 -17.14 -5.46 20.47
N ASP A 140 -16.68 -6.72 20.59
CA ASP A 140 -15.29 -7.04 20.27
C ASP A 140 -15.11 -7.13 18.73
N PRO A 141 -13.95 -6.73 18.18
CA PRO A 141 -13.66 -6.82 16.74
C PRO A 141 -13.82 -8.25 16.20
N PRO A 142 -14.25 -8.44 14.93
CA PRO A 142 -14.42 -7.42 13.89
C PRO A 142 -15.79 -6.71 13.90
N ALA A 143 -16.66 -6.98 14.86
CA ALA A 143 -17.94 -6.30 14.95
C ALA A 143 -17.77 -4.83 15.40
N VAL A 144 -18.66 -3.96 14.92
CA VAL A 144 -18.70 -2.52 15.26
C VAL A 144 -20.11 -2.12 15.65
N ASN A 145 -20.27 -1.26 16.66
CA ASN A 145 -21.57 -0.67 16.99
C ASN A 145 -21.76 0.63 16.19
N GLN A 146 -22.58 0.55 15.14
CA GLN A 146 -22.90 1.70 14.27
C GLN A 146 -23.89 2.70 14.92
N SER A 147 -24.48 2.37 16.07
CA SER A 147 -25.44 3.21 16.78
C SER A 147 -24.81 4.12 17.85
N LEU A 148 -23.48 4.15 17.97
CA LEU A 148 -22.78 5.06 18.87
C LEU A 148 -22.72 6.47 18.25
N ASP A 149 -23.19 7.48 19.00
CA ASP A 149 -23.01 8.90 18.63
C ASP A 149 -21.63 9.40 19.08
N PRO A 150 -20.74 9.82 18.17
CA PRO A 150 -19.43 10.40 18.52
C PRO A 150 -19.51 11.64 19.42
N ASN A 151 -20.67 12.30 19.48
CA ASN A 151 -20.91 13.51 20.25
C ASN A 151 -21.46 13.23 21.66
N ASP A 152 -21.78 11.98 22.01
CA ASP A 152 -22.26 11.63 23.35
C ASP A 152 -21.18 11.92 24.42
N PRO A 153 -21.42 12.82 25.39
CA PRO A 153 -20.47 13.11 26.47
C PRO A 153 -20.09 11.86 27.29
N LYS A 154 -20.96 10.85 27.38
CA LYS A 154 -20.68 9.57 28.04
C LYS A 154 -19.67 8.77 27.23
N LEU A 155 -19.82 8.70 25.90
CA LEU A 155 -18.86 8.04 25.00
C LEU A 155 -17.49 8.72 25.08
N GLN A 156 -17.46 10.06 24.99
CA GLN A 156 -16.21 10.83 25.04
C GLN A 156 -15.47 10.64 26.38
N LYS A 157 -16.20 10.69 27.50
CA LYS A 157 -15.63 10.44 28.83
C LYS A 157 -15.13 9.01 28.99
N ALA A 158 -15.87 8.02 28.49
CA ALA A 158 -15.45 6.63 28.49
C ALA A 158 -14.17 6.42 27.66
N ALA A 159 -14.12 7.00 26.46
CA ALA A 159 -12.95 6.96 25.58
C ALA A 159 -11.73 7.55 26.29
N GLN A 160 -11.83 8.74 26.91
CA GLN A 160 -10.72 9.35 27.67
C GLN A 160 -10.19 8.45 28.81
N ILE A 161 -11.06 7.68 29.47
CA ILE A 161 -10.65 6.73 30.54
C ILE A 161 -9.94 5.50 29.97
N CYS A 162 -10.39 5.01 28.81
CA CYS A 162 -9.99 3.74 28.23
C CYS A 162 -8.85 3.85 27.19
N VAL A 163 -8.67 5.01 26.54
CA VAL A 163 -7.74 5.23 25.43
C VAL A 163 -6.28 4.91 25.78
N LYS A 164 -5.91 5.06 27.06
CA LYS A 164 -4.62 4.66 27.64
C LYS A 164 -4.25 3.17 27.45
N LEU A 165 -5.21 2.33 27.06
CA LEU A 165 -5.02 0.91 26.76
C LEU A 165 -4.56 0.65 25.32
N LEU A 166 -4.67 1.64 24.43
CA LEU A 166 -4.27 1.55 23.03
C LEU A 166 -2.79 1.96 22.86
N PRO A 167 -2.00 1.22 22.04
CA PRO A 167 -0.64 1.63 21.72
C PRO A 167 -0.64 2.98 20.98
N GLY A 168 0.34 3.83 21.28
CA GLY A 168 0.52 5.15 20.65
C GLY A 168 -0.35 6.29 21.19
N GLN A 169 -1.37 6.02 22.02
CA GLN A 169 -2.27 7.06 22.56
C GLN A 169 -2.04 7.40 24.05
N GLY A 170 -1.12 6.69 24.71
CA GLY A 170 -0.53 7.14 25.97
C GLY A 170 0.65 8.08 25.69
N GLY A 171 0.45 9.38 25.86
CA GLY A 171 1.48 10.39 25.58
C GLY A 171 2.75 10.20 26.41
N THR A 172 3.86 9.94 25.73
CA THR A 172 5.22 10.18 26.24
C THR A 172 5.63 11.59 25.83
N GLY A 173 6.05 12.41 26.79
CA GLY A 173 6.56 13.77 26.54
C GLY A 173 8.01 13.83 26.08
#